data_AF-A0A956F3D8-F1
#
_entry.id   AF-A0A956F3D8-F1
#
_cell.length_a   1.000
_cell.length_b   1.000
_cell.length_c   1.000
_cell.angle_alpha   90.00
_cell.angle_beta   90.00
_cell.angle_gamma   90.00
#
_symmetry.space_group_name_H-M   'P 1'
#
loop_
_entity.id
_entity.type
_entity.pdbx_description
1 polymer ?
#
loop_
_entity_poly.entity_id
_entity_poly.type
_entity_poly.pdbx_seq_one_letter_code
_entity_poly.pdbx_strand_id
1 'polypeptide(L)'
;MLARRLTWLMVGALLGTAGCGRTLLGCEGDPASCANTDAGADSDAAPTAATPTKVDLLFVVDNSYGMDPFQATFADAAPLLVHRLVNPDCVSADQRITLADPTAACPDGLERELPPVRDLHIGVITTSLGGAGSDSCSPNWPTWEPAQNDHAHLLASLERYDGTAGYRGLGLVSWDPEARQAPAGSANLGAVLDETRKQVLAVGSRGCGYEASLEAPYRFLADSHPSRSSERGPCFDGDTSNGCAVGVGVDDELLEQRRVFLREDSLLLVVMLSNENDCSVPTLNQYWLGLQSIDSLGDQVTLPPPSAACDKDPNDPCCHSCGQSPPAGCPSPAPGCDSPRLDDIQDPPNLRCFDQKRRFGVDFLYPIDRYRAAFQEATIKDEYGERLPNPIFESTSGPTRRPEDVVFAALVGVPWQDLARPSSLTTKGSLVFATAAEMQERWSELLPTAGGAAGDPLMRESITPRTGQGIRSQDDGFAYPNGYDYDTEGQALQYACLSPLPEPDPCLTTSCECYGISSDPICVDPDTGKTTGDRHSAGATPGVRQLELLRALGDQGVTTSICAKQNVDPSVQSYGYRAAVESIVARAALSLR
;
A
#
# COMPACT_ATOMS: atom_id res chain seq x y z
N MET A 1 59.42 13.51 -0.56
CA MET A 1 59.61 13.29 0.89
C MET A 1 58.66 12.18 1.32
N LEU A 2 59.17 11.28 2.17
CA LEU A 2 58.72 9.92 2.54
C LEU A 2 57.19 9.73 2.60
N ALA A 3 56.53 8.78 1.92
CA ALA A 3 56.65 7.31 1.89
C ALA A 3 56.24 6.59 3.19
N ARG A 4 55.11 5.86 3.17
CA ARG A 4 54.98 4.52 3.77
C ARG A 4 53.76 3.76 3.24
N ARG A 5 54.06 2.72 2.45
CA ARG A 5 53.21 1.58 2.09
C ARG A 5 53.44 0.47 3.12
N LEU A 6 52.41 -0.31 3.46
CA LEU A 6 52.48 -1.63 4.12
C LEU A 6 51.43 -2.50 3.38
N THR A 7 51.77 -3.27 2.35
CA THR A 7 52.32 -4.64 2.32
C THR A 7 51.53 -5.65 3.17
N TRP A 8 50.65 -6.39 2.48
CA TRP A 8 50.00 -7.62 2.90
C TRP A 8 50.99 -8.79 2.92
N LEU A 9 50.84 -9.71 3.87
CA LEU A 9 51.57 -10.97 3.93
C LEU A 9 50.58 -12.11 4.20
N MET A 10 50.37 -12.95 3.18
CA MET A 10 49.74 -14.27 3.29
C MET A 10 50.80 -15.34 3.54
N VAL A 11 50.55 -16.22 4.52
CA VAL A 11 50.99 -17.63 4.63
C VAL A 11 49.96 -18.28 5.59
N GLY A 12 49.32 -19.44 5.39
CA GLY A 12 49.65 -20.63 4.61
C GLY A 12 49.68 -21.86 5.53
N ALA A 13 48.50 -22.46 5.78
CA ALA A 13 48.13 -23.85 6.14
C ALA A 13 49.03 -24.78 6.99
N LEU A 14 48.41 -25.53 7.95
CA LEU A 14 48.49 -27.01 8.06
C LEU A 14 47.54 -27.65 9.11
N LEU A 15 47.11 -28.88 8.80
CA LEU A 15 46.06 -29.73 9.40
C LEU A 15 46.34 -30.27 10.82
N GLY A 16 45.27 -30.66 11.54
CA GLY A 16 45.34 -31.66 12.62
C GLY A 16 43.99 -32.04 13.25
N THR A 17 43.48 -33.25 12.97
CA THR A 17 42.31 -33.89 13.62
C THR A 17 42.64 -34.43 15.01
N ALA A 18 41.75 -34.25 16.01
CA ALA A 18 41.52 -35.20 17.12
C ALA A 18 40.35 -34.73 18.02
N GLY A 19 39.31 -35.56 18.18
CA GLY A 19 38.33 -35.44 19.25
C GLY A 19 38.79 -36.12 20.54
N CYS A 20 38.23 -35.73 21.70
CA CYS A 20 37.54 -36.58 22.68
C CYS A 20 37.17 -35.77 23.94
N GLY A 21 36.20 -36.28 24.69
CA GLY A 21 35.45 -35.61 25.76
C GLY A 21 36.26 -35.20 27.00
N ARG A 22 35.67 -34.30 27.79
CA ARG A 22 36.14 -33.95 29.14
C ARG A 22 35.12 -34.36 30.20
N THR A 23 35.68 -35.08 31.16
CA THR A 23 35.11 -35.77 32.31
C THR A 23 34.87 -34.85 33.50
N LEU A 24 33.91 -35.30 34.31
CA LEU A 24 33.52 -34.83 35.64
C LEU A 24 34.63 -35.01 36.71
N LEU A 25 34.70 -34.06 37.62
CA LEU A 25 35.28 -34.10 38.98
C LEU A 25 34.22 -33.40 39.85
N GLY A 26 33.77 -33.83 41.03
CA GLY A 26 34.14 -34.89 41.96
C GLY A 26 33.62 -34.41 43.32
N CYS A 27 32.66 -35.12 43.92
CA CYS A 27 32.28 -34.96 45.34
C CYS A 27 32.26 -36.36 45.96
N GLU A 28 33.25 -36.65 46.80
CA GLU A 28 33.34 -37.84 47.65
C GLU A 28 32.87 -37.48 49.07
N GLY A 29 31.86 -38.19 49.60
CA GLY A 29 31.54 -38.22 51.04
C GLY A 29 30.05 -38.24 51.43
N ASP A 30 29.63 -39.38 52.02
CA ASP A 30 28.41 -39.74 52.80
C ASP A 30 26.99 -39.19 52.45
N PRO A 31 25.96 -40.07 52.29
CA PRO A 31 24.66 -39.72 51.70
C PRO A 31 23.59 -39.32 52.74
N ALA A 32 23.84 -38.29 53.57
CA ALA A 32 22.86 -37.89 54.60
C ALA A 32 22.83 -36.41 55.03
N SER A 33 23.49 -35.46 54.34
CA SER A 33 23.50 -34.06 54.80
C SER A 33 23.22 -32.97 53.76
N CYS A 34 22.60 -33.29 52.62
CA CYS A 34 22.13 -32.26 51.69
C CYS A 34 20.60 -32.10 51.81
N ALA A 35 20.16 -31.57 52.95
CA ALA A 35 18.79 -31.11 53.13
C ALA A 35 18.78 -29.62 53.49
N ASN A 36 18.11 -28.86 52.62
CA ASN A 36 17.63 -27.48 52.77
C ASN A 36 18.65 -26.35 52.96
N THR A 37 18.87 -25.60 51.89
CA THR A 37 18.61 -24.15 51.89
C THR A 37 18.17 -23.70 50.49
N ASP A 38 16.95 -23.15 50.43
CA ASP A 38 16.38 -22.42 49.29
C ASP A 38 17.28 -21.26 48.84
N ALA A 39 17.47 -21.10 47.53
CA ALA A 39 17.70 -19.80 46.89
C ALA A 39 17.54 -19.91 45.35
N GLY A 40 16.44 -19.35 44.86
CA GLY A 40 16.34 -18.61 43.59
C GLY A 40 16.67 -19.33 42.29
N ALA A 41 15.68 -20.02 41.72
CA ALA A 41 15.61 -20.14 40.27
C ALA A 41 15.21 -18.78 39.72
N ASP A 42 16.18 -18.05 39.16
CA ASP A 42 15.92 -16.87 38.34
C ASP A 42 15.35 -17.39 37.02
N SER A 43 14.02 -17.33 36.90
CA SER A 43 13.34 -17.53 35.64
C SER A 43 13.54 -16.26 34.81
N ASP A 44 14.47 -16.29 33.85
CA ASP A 44 14.46 -15.40 32.69
C ASP A 44 13.19 -15.70 31.87
N ALA A 45 12.05 -15.24 32.38
CA ALA A 45 10.86 -15.06 31.58
C ALA A 45 11.13 -13.84 30.70
N ALA A 46 11.29 -14.07 29.38
CA ALA A 46 11.17 -13.01 28.40
C ALA A 46 9.91 -12.19 28.73
N PRO A 47 9.97 -10.85 28.73
CA PRO A 47 8.80 -10.04 29.05
C PRO A 47 7.67 -10.45 28.11
N THR A 48 6.58 -10.99 28.68
CA THR A 48 5.35 -11.27 27.95
C THR A 48 4.92 -9.97 27.27
N ALA A 49 4.94 -9.96 25.95
CA ALA A 49 4.52 -8.81 25.16
C ALA A 49 3.10 -8.41 25.55
N ALA A 50 2.91 -7.14 25.89
CA ALA A 50 1.62 -6.62 26.33
C ALA A 50 0.71 -6.38 25.13
N THR A 51 -0.58 -6.71 25.26
CA THR A 51 -1.62 -6.33 24.30
C THR A 51 -1.60 -4.80 24.11
N PRO A 52 -1.55 -4.29 22.87
CA PRO A 52 -1.55 -2.85 22.62
C PRO A 52 -2.83 -2.20 23.14
N THR A 53 -2.68 -1.01 23.75
CA THR A 53 -3.80 -0.17 24.21
C THR A 53 -3.90 1.15 23.45
N LYS A 54 -2.93 1.40 22.56
CA LYS A 54 -2.80 2.57 21.69
C LYS A 54 -2.96 2.15 20.24
N VAL A 55 -3.40 3.06 19.39
CA VAL A 55 -3.52 2.83 17.95
C VAL A 55 -2.85 3.95 17.17
N ASP A 56 -2.01 3.60 16.19
CA ASP A 56 -1.49 4.52 15.18
C ASP A 56 -2.16 4.18 13.85
N LEU A 57 -3.06 5.04 13.40
CA LEU A 57 -3.86 4.88 12.18
C LEU A 57 -3.29 5.74 11.06
N LEU A 58 -2.76 5.10 10.01
CA LEU A 58 -2.28 5.79 8.81
C LEU A 58 -3.24 5.56 7.66
N PHE A 59 -3.84 6.64 7.15
CA PHE A 59 -4.53 6.63 5.88
C PHE A 59 -3.55 6.93 4.75
N VAL A 60 -3.50 6.04 3.77
CA VAL A 60 -2.72 6.20 2.53
C VAL A 60 -3.72 6.37 1.41
N VAL A 61 -3.87 7.60 0.91
CA VAL A 61 -4.95 7.92 -0.02
C VAL A 61 -4.35 8.31 -1.35
N ASP A 62 -4.69 7.57 -2.38
CA ASP A 62 -4.30 7.90 -3.74
C ASP A 62 -4.87 9.26 -4.15
N ASN A 63 -3.99 10.09 -4.70
CA ASN A 63 -4.33 11.43 -5.17
C ASN A 63 -4.19 11.56 -6.68
N SER A 64 -4.04 10.47 -7.44
CA SER A 64 -4.06 10.48 -8.90
C SER A 64 -5.40 11.01 -9.45
N TYR A 65 -5.41 11.34 -10.74
CA TYR A 65 -6.61 11.82 -11.43
C TYR A 65 -7.70 10.75 -11.41
N GLY A 66 -8.96 11.15 -11.23
CA GLY A 66 -10.10 10.22 -11.17
C GLY A 66 -10.42 9.70 -9.76
N MET A 67 -9.61 10.00 -8.75
CA MET A 67 -9.85 9.58 -7.36
C MET A 67 -10.98 10.35 -6.64
N ASP A 68 -11.45 11.49 -7.17
CA ASP A 68 -12.43 12.36 -6.48
C ASP A 68 -13.69 11.61 -5.99
N PRO A 69 -14.35 10.76 -6.79
CA PRO A 69 -15.55 10.07 -6.33
C PRO A 69 -15.28 9.04 -5.23
N PHE A 70 -14.13 8.36 -5.30
CA PHE A 70 -13.71 7.38 -4.29
C PHE A 70 -13.33 8.07 -2.98
N GLN A 71 -12.59 9.18 -3.05
CA GLN A 71 -12.25 10.01 -1.90
C GLN A 71 -13.49 10.60 -1.22
N ALA A 72 -14.48 11.04 -2.00
CA ALA A 72 -15.75 11.55 -1.46
C ALA A 72 -16.48 10.47 -0.63
N THR A 73 -16.54 9.23 -1.14
CA THR A 73 -17.11 8.09 -0.42
C THR A 73 -16.27 7.72 0.81
N PHE A 74 -14.94 7.79 0.69
CA PHE A 74 -14.01 7.50 1.77
C PHE A 74 -14.06 8.54 2.89
N ALA A 75 -14.36 9.79 2.59
CA ALA A 75 -14.53 10.87 3.56
C ALA A 75 -15.69 10.61 4.55
N ASP A 76 -16.63 9.73 4.22
CA ASP A 76 -17.66 9.29 5.16
C ASP A 76 -17.23 8.05 5.97
N ALA A 77 -16.38 7.20 5.39
CA ALA A 77 -15.91 5.97 6.00
C ALA A 77 -14.73 6.16 6.97
N ALA A 78 -13.79 7.06 6.69
CA ALA A 78 -12.64 7.30 7.54
C ALA A 78 -13.03 7.81 8.94
N PRO A 79 -13.92 8.83 9.08
CA PRO A 79 -14.43 9.21 10.40
C PRO A 79 -15.24 8.10 11.06
N LEU A 80 -15.99 7.28 10.30
CA LEU A 80 -16.72 6.16 10.85
C LEU A 80 -15.78 5.10 11.48
N LEU A 81 -14.65 4.81 10.82
CA LEU A 81 -13.60 3.94 11.37
C LEU A 81 -13.06 4.51 12.68
N VAL A 82 -12.68 5.79 12.70
CA VAL A 82 -12.21 6.48 13.91
C VAL A 82 -13.26 6.40 15.02
N HIS A 83 -14.52 6.72 14.72
CA HIS A 83 -15.62 6.65 15.67
C HIS A 83 -15.74 5.24 16.26
N ARG A 84 -15.65 4.18 15.46
CA ARG A 84 -15.77 2.80 15.94
C ARG A 84 -14.56 2.29 16.71
N LEU A 85 -13.37 2.84 16.50
CA LEU A 85 -12.22 2.53 17.34
C LEU A 85 -12.37 3.16 18.74
N VAL A 86 -12.84 4.42 18.81
CA VAL A 86 -12.95 5.15 20.09
C VAL A 86 -14.26 4.90 20.84
N ASN A 87 -15.33 4.59 20.12
CA ASN A 87 -16.67 4.27 20.63
C ASN A 87 -17.23 3.03 19.90
N PRO A 88 -16.69 1.84 20.19
CA PRO A 88 -17.03 0.60 19.50
C PRO A 88 -18.47 0.17 19.76
N ASP A 89 -19.14 -0.43 18.80
CA ASP A 89 -20.52 -0.87 19.00
C ASP A 89 -20.62 -1.97 20.08
N CYS A 90 -21.76 -2.03 20.74
CA CYS A 90 -22.16 -3.18 21.54
C CYS A 90 -22.75 -4.22 20.59
N VAL A 91 -22.18 -5.42 20.56
CA VAL A 91 -22.52 -6.48 19.62
C VAL A 91 -22.89 -7.78 20.33
N SER A 92 -23.75 -8.56 19.69
CA SER A 92 -24.03 -9.96 19.96
C SER A 92 -24.14 -10.72 18.64
N ALA A 93 -24.56 -11.99 18.65
CA ALA A 93 -24.77 -12.76 17.43
C ALA A 93 -25.82 -12.11 16.49
N ASP A 94 -26.83 -11.43 17.05
CA ASP A 94 -28.00 -10.94 16.29
C ASP A 94 -28.20 -9.42 16.39
N GLN A 95 -27.46 -8.72 17.25
CA GLN A 95 -27.68 -7.31 17.54
C GLN A 95 -26.38 -6.50 17.49
N ARG A 96 -26.51 -5.27 17.00
CA ARG A 96 -25.47 -4.24 16.99
C ARG A 96 -26.11 -2.92 17.41
N ILE A 97 -25.55 -2.29 18.45
CA ILE A 97 -26.06 -1.04 19.02
C ILE A 97 -24.89 -0.09 19.22
N THR A 98 -24.97 1.09 18.59
CA THR A 98 -24.06 2.20 18.86
C THR A 98 -24.55 2.98 20.07
N LEU A 99 -23.70 3.09 21.09
CA LEU A 99 -24.00 3.92 22.26
C LEU A 99 -23.51 5.35 22.02
N ALA A 100 -24.18 6.34 22.62
CA ALA A 100 -23.76 7.75 22.51
C ALA A 100 -22.46 8.06 23.29
N ASP A 101 -22.21 7.31 24.37
CA ASP A 101 -21.06 7.51 25.25
C ASP A 101 -20.08 6.32 25.14
N PRO A 102 -18.79 6.56 24.80
CA PRO A 102 -17.78 5.51 24.73
C PRO A 102 -17.44 4.87 26.08
N THR A 103 -17.84 5.47 27.21
CA THR A 103 -17.65 4.92 28.57
C THR A 103 -18.87 4.14 29.07
N ALA A 104 -20.02 4.25 28.40
CA ALA A 104 -21.22 3.54 28.82
C ALA A 104 -21.05 2.02 28.73
N ALA A 105 -21.56 1.30 29.73
CA ALA A 105 -21.60 -0.15 29.70
C ALA A 105 -22.58 -0.63 28.61
N CYS A 106 -22.25 -1.75 27.98
CA CYS A 106 -23.19 -2.39 27.06
C CYS A 106 -24.42 -2.91 27.82
N PRO A 107 -25.61 -2.88 27.20
CA PRO A 107 -26.79 -3.54 27.77
C PRO A 107 -26.55 -5.03 27.99
N ASP A 108 -27.29 -5.62 28.94
CA ASP A 108 -27.16 -7.05 29.29
C ASP A 108 -27.25 -7.95 28.04
N GLY A 109 -26.27 -8.85 27.89
CA GLY A 109 -26.19 -9.79 26.76
C GLY A 109 -25.47 -9.25 25.51
N LEU A 110 -24.97 -8.02 25.55
CA LEU A 110 -24.10 -7.46 24.52
C LEU A 110 -22.72 -7.14 25.11
N GLU A 111 -21.69 -7.22 24.27
CA GLU A 111 -20.32 -6.84 24.63
C GLU A 111 -19.77 -5.82 23.63
N ARG A 112 -18.82 -4.99 24.06
CA ARG A 112 -18.15 -4.08 23.12
C ARG A 112 -17.38 -4.91 22.10
N GLU A 113 -17.51 -4.56 20.82
CA GLU A 113 -16.79 -5.25 19.73
C GLU A 113 -15.27 -5.13 19.84
N LEU A 114 -14.75 -4.11 20.53
CA LEU A 114 -13.37 -4.03 21.01
C LEU A 114 -13.28 -3.09 22.22
N PRO A 115 -12.17 -3.13 22.99
CA PRO A 115 -11.94 -2.16 24.06
C PRO A 115 -11.83 -0.73 23.51
N PRO A 116 -12.63 0.25 24.00
CA PRO A 116 -12.59 1.62 23.48
C PRO A 116 -11.19 2.23 23.50
N VAL A 117 -10.71 2.69 22.35
CA VAL A 117 -9.39 3.30 22.22
C VAL A 117 -9.38 4.69 22.84
N ARG A 118 -8.47 4.92 23.78
CA ARG A 118 -8.30 6.19 24.51
C ARG A 118 -7.03 6.96 24.12
N ASP A 119 -6.22 6.41 23.22
CA ASP A 119 -4.95 7.01 22.82
C ASP A 119 -4.65 6.66 21.35
N LEU A 120 -5.08 7.53 20.44
CA LEU A 120 -5.06 7.30 19.00
C LEU A 120 -4.35 8.44 18.26
N HIS A 121 -3.41 8.09 17.40
CA HIS A 121 -2.81 8.99 16.41
C HIS A 121 -3.35 8.67 15.03
N ILE A 122 -3.69 9.69 14.26
CA ILE A 122 -4.22 9.56 12.90
C ILE A 122 -3.35 10.39 11.97
N GLY A 123 -2.77 9.75 10.96
CA GLY A 123 -2.05 10.40 9.88
C GLY A 123 -2.75 10.18 8.55
N VAL A 124 -2.65 11.15 7.65
CA VAL A 124 -3.06 11.02 6.26
C VAL A 124 -1.85 11.36 5.39
N ILE A 125 -1.48 10.47 4.48
CA ILE A 125 -0.46 10.70 3.45
C ILE A 125 -1.05 10.40 2.07
N THR A 126 -0.40 10.92 1.03
CA THR A 126 -0.76 10.60 -0.36
C THR A 126 0.19 9.58 -0.97
N THR A 127 -0.13 9.10 -2.17
CA THR A 127 0.68 8.16 -2.96
C THR A 127 1.69 8.87 -3.87
N SER A 128 1.75 10.20 -3.84
CA SER A 128 2.59 11.01 -4.72
C SER A 128 4.01 11.22 -4.17
N LEU A 129 4.99 10.54 -4.77
CA LEU A 129 6.42 10.65 -4.45
C LEU A 129 7.26 11.35 -5.55
N GLY A 130 6.61 11.93 -6.56
CA GLY A 130 7.27 12.57 -7.70
C GLY A 130 7.91 11.58 -8.68
N GLY A 131 8.65 12.13 -9.67
CA GLY A 131 9.21 11.36 -10.78
C GLY A 131 10.47 10.53 -10.49
N ALA A 132 10.88 10.35 -9.24
CA ALA A 132 12.11 9.60 -8.90
C ALA A 132 13.37 10.04 -9.68
N GLY A 133 13.47 11.34 -10.03
CA GLY A 133 14.55 11.91 -10.83
C GLY A 133 14.29 11.99 -12.34
N SER A 134 13.10 11.57 -12.81
CA SER A 134 12.61 11.81 -14.16
C SER A 134 11.97 13.20 -14.32
N ASP A 135 11.52 13.50 -15.54
CA ASP A 135 10.76 14.70 -15.88
C ASP A 135 9.29 14.65 -15.41
N SER A 136 8.60 13.52 -15.55
CA SER A 136 7.21 13.36 -15.15
C SER A 136 7.06 13.63 -13.65
N CYS A 137 5.96 14.26 -13.25
CA CYS A 137 5.71 14.59 -11.84
C CYS A 137 6.86 15.35 -11.16
N SER A 138 7.58 16.17 -11.93
CA SER A 138 8.68 17.00 -11.45
C SER A 138 8.46 18.46 -11.88
N PRO A 139 9.12 19.44 -11.23
CA PRO A 139 9.06 20.85 -11.63
C PRO A 139 9.45 21.14 -13.08
N ASN A 140 10.06 20.19 -13.79
CA ASN A 140 10.39 20.31 -15.21
C ASN A 140 9.23 19.95 -16.15
N TRP A 141 8.12 19.42 -15.63
CA TRP A 141 6.94 19.08 -16.41
C TRP A 141 5.97 20.26 -16.53
N PRO A 142 5.39 20.55 -17.71
CA PRO A 142 4.55 21.74 -17.90
C PRO A 142 3.31 21.83 -17.01
N THR A 143 2.74 20.70 -16.61
CA THR A 143 1.55 20.61 -15.75
C THR A 143 1.89 20.19 -14.32
N TRP A 144 3.13 20.43 -13.88
CA TRP A 144 3.54 20.13 -12.52
C TRP A 144 2.78 20.98 -11.51
N GLU A 145 2.33 20.33 -10.44
CA GLU A 145 1.79 20.95 -9.25
C GLU A 145 2.48 20.32 -8.01
N PRO A 146 2.65 21.06 -6.89
CA PRO A 146 3.30 20.51 -5.69
C PRO A 146 2.71 19.19 -5.21
N ALA A 147 1.39 18.98 -5.36
CA ALA A 147 0.70 17.75 -4.96
C ALA A 147 1.19 16.48 -5.68
N GLN A 148 1.94 16.60 -6.78
CA GLN A 148 2.54 15.48 -7.50
C GLN A 148 3.80 14.93 -6.80
N ASN A 149 4.28 15.62 -5.77
CA ASN A 149 5.35 15.12 -4.89
C ASN A 149 5.12 15.63 -3.47
N ASP A 150 4.31 14.91 -2.69
CA ASP A 150 4.04 15.22 -1.28
C ASP A 150 5.07 14.54 -0.34
N HIS A 151 6.08 13.85 -0.90
CA HIS A 151 7.20 13.23 -0.16
C HIS A 151 6.80 12.19 0.91
N ALA A 152 5.55 11.72 0.91
CA ALA A 152 4.92 10.96 2.02
C ALA A 152 4.90 11.72 3.35
N HIS A 153 4.93 13.05 3.32
CA HIS A 153 4.67 13.88 4.50
C HIS A 153 3.19 13.83 4.88
N LEU A 154 2.91 14.01 6.16
CA LEU A 154 1.55 14.12 6.66
C LEU A 154 0.84 15.29 6.00
N LEU A 155 -0.34 15.03 5.43
CA LEU A 155 -1.07 15.96 4.58
C LEU A 155 -1.26 17.34 5.23
N ALA A 156 -1.56 17.37 6.53
CA ALA A 156 -1.79 18.63 7.24
C ALA A 156 -0.51 19.41 7.61
N SER A 157 0.69 18.89 7.29
CA SER A 157 1.94 19.67 7.31
C SER A 157 2.21 20.37 5.97
N LEU A 158 1.56 19.93 4.89
CA LEU A 158 1.79 20.47 3.56
C LEU A 158 1.23 21.89 3.42
N GLU A 159 1.93 22.73 2.66
CA GLU A 159 1.52 24.12 2.42
C GLU A 159 0.12 24.24 1.78
N ARG A 160 -0.28 23.24 0.98
CA ARG A 160 -1.59 23.17 0.32
C ARG A 160 -2.75 22.84 1.27
N TYR A 161 -2.47 22.47 2.52
CA TYR A 161 -3.52 22.17 3.49
C TYR A 161 -4.08 23.44 4.14
N ASP A 162 -5.34 23.75 3.82
CA ASP A 162 -6.06 24.86 4.44
C ASP A 162 -6.68 24.42 5.79
N GLY A 163 -5.86 24.27 6.83
CA GLY A 163 -6.32 23.83 8.15
C GLY A 163 -5.34 24.08 9.29
N THR A 164 -5.53 23.41 10.42
CA THR A 164 -4.56 23.48 11.53
C THR A 164 -3.36 22.61 11.19
N ALA A 165 -2.15 23.00 11.63
CA ALA A 165 -0.93 22.22 11.40
C ALA A 165 -0.90 20.85 12.14
N GLY A 166 -2.05 20.38 12.65
CA GLY A 166 -2.15 19.15 13.42
C GLY A 166 -1.50 19.21 14.81
N TYR A 167 -1.52 18.08 15.48
CA TYR A 167 -0.91 17.87 16.79
C TYR A 167 0.60 18.12 16.72
N ARG A 168 1.10 18.96 17.64
CA ARG A 168 2.49 19.45 17.69
C ARG A 168 2.97 20.19 16.43
N GLY A 169 2.06 20.59 15.53
CA GLY A 169 2.43 21.22 14.27
C GLY A 169 3.02 20.25 13.24
N LEU A 170 2.78 18.94 13.39
CA LEU A 170 3.35 17.88 12.55
C LEU A 170 2.31 17.18 11.64
N GLY A 171 1.09 17.71 11.55
CA GLY A 171 0.07 17.22 10.61
C GLY A 171 -0.77 16.02 11.07
N LEU A 172 -0.42 15.31 12.15
CA LEU A 172 -1.28 14.23 12.67
C LEU A 172 -2.44 14.75 13.54
N VAL A 173 -3.55 14.00 13.59
CA VAL A 173 -4.62 14.20 14.57
C VAL A 173 -4.35 13.32 15.79
N SER A 174 -4.56 13.84 17.00
CA SER A 174 -4.36 13.10 18.25
C SER A 174 -5.64 13.09 19.08
N TRP A 175 -6.16 11.90 19.33
CA TRP A 175 -7.25 11.63 20.27
C TRP A 175 -6.66 11.23 21.63
N ASP A 176 -6.88 12.09 22.62
CA ASP A 176 -6.33 11.99 23.97
C ASP A 176 -7.34 12.55 25.00
N PRO A 177 -8.49 11.88 25.20
CA PRO A 177 -9.55 12.32 26.11
C PRO A 177 -9.10 12.41 27.57
N GLU A 178 -8.00 11.76 27.92
CA GLU A 178 -7.47 11.70 29.28
C GLU A 178 -6.24 12.58 29.49
N ALA A 179 -5.82 13.35 28.47
CA ALA A 179 -4.65 14.22 28.51
C ALA A 179 -3.36 13.50 28.96
N ARG A 180 -3.16 12.27 28.47
CA ARG A 180 -1.97 11.44 28.77
C ARG A 180 -0.75 11.87 27.95
N GLN A 181 -0.94 12.54 26.82
CA GLN A 181 0.15 12.99 25.95
C GLN A 181 0.66 14.39 26.35
N ALA A 182 1.87 14.74 25.90
CA ALA A 182 2.48 16.05 26.14
C ALA A 182 2.97 16.67 24.81
N PRO A 183 2.37 17.79 24.34
CA PRO A 183 1.16 18.43 24.87
C PRO A 183 -0.06 17.50 24.82
N ALA A 184 -1.14 17.81 25.53
CA ALA A 184 -2.36 17.00 25.45
C ALA A 184 -2.95 17.03 24.03
N GLY A 185 -3.44 15.89 23.56
CA GLY A 185 -4.23 15.80 22.33
C GLY A 185 -5.66 16.32 22.51
N SER A 186 -6.53 16.06 21.54
CA SER A 186 -7.93 16.47 21.59
C SER A 186 -8.75 15.51 22.46
N ALA A 187 -9.57 16.07 23.35
CA ALA A 187 -10.65 15.35 24.05
C ALA A 187 -12.03 15.52 23.37
N ASN A 188 -12.11 16.29 22.28
CA ASN A 188 -13.34 16.53 21.54
C ASN A 188 -13.42 15.57 20.34
N LEU A 189 -14.26 14.54 20.46
CA LEU A 189 -14.42 13.54 19.40
C LEU A 189 -14.95 14.17 18.10
N GLY A 190 -15.93 15.08 18.17
CA GLY A 190 -16.44 15.77 16.98
C GLY A 190 -15.33 16.48 16.19
N ALA A 191 -14.44 17.19 16.91
CA ALA A 191 -13.29 17.85 16.27
C ALA A 191 -12.30 16.85 15.63
N VAL A 192 -12.08 15.70 16.25
CA VAL A 192 -11.23 14.63 15.68
C VAL A 192 -11.84 14.06 14.40
N LEU A 193 -13.15 13.80 14.39
CA LEU A 193 -13.87 13.28 13.24
C LEU A 193 -13.91 14.29 12.08
N ASP A 194 -14.19 15.55 12.38
CA ASP A 194 -14.23 16.64 11.40
C ASP A 194 -12.86 16.88 10.76
N GLU A 195 -11.79 16.90 11.58
CA GLU A 195 -10.42 17.06 11.09
C GLU A 195 -9.99 15.85 10.24
N THR A 196 -10.32 14.62 10.66
CA THR A 196 -10.04 13.41 9.87
C THR A 196 -10.71 13.49 8.50
N ARG A 197 -11.99 13.86 8.46
CA ARG A 197 -12.75 14.03 7.21
C ARG A 197 -12.11 15.10 6.32
N LYS A 198 -11.73 16.22 6.93
CA LYS A 198 -11.12 17.35 6.23
C LYS A 198 -9.79 16.98 5.62
N GLN A 199 -8.92 16.26 6.34
CA GLN A 199 -7.66 15.77 5.77
C GLN A 199 -7.93 14.82 4.60
N VAL A 200 -8.80 13.82 4.73
CA VAL A 200 -9.14 12.92 3.60
C VAL A 200 -9.60 13.68 2.35
N LEU A 201 -10.45 14.70 2.50
CA LEU A 201 -10.91 15.51 1.37
C LEU A 201 -9.83 16.43 0.80
N ALA A 202 -8.88 16.86 1.63
CA ALA A 202 -7.78 17.72 1.20
C ALA A 202 -6.70 16.97 0.42
N VAL A 203 -6.75 15.64 0.36
CA VAL A 203 -5.87 14.81 -0.48
C VAL A 203 -5.95 15.29 -1.93
N GLY A 204 -7.17 15.38 -2.49
CA GLY A 204 -7.46 15.84 -3.85
C GLY A 204 -7.01 14.85 -4.94
N SER A 205 -7.31 15.15 -6.21
CA SER A 205 -7.05 14.30 -7.38
C SER A 205 -5.99 14.87 -8.36
N ARG A 206 -5.01 15.62 -7.84
CA ARG A 206 -3.98 16.31 -8.64
C ARG A 206 -2.56 15.80 -8.41
N GLY A 207 -2.46 14.60 -7.86
CA GLY A 207 -1.24 13.88 -7.62
C GLY A 207 -0.57 13.39 -8.90
N CYS A 208 0.56 12.74 -8.72
CA CYS A 208 1.28 12.09 -9.80
C CYS A 208 0.47 10.89 -10.30
N GLY A 209 0.33 10.73 -11.63
CA GLY A 209 -0.25 9.53 -12.24
C GLY A 209 0.68 8.32 -12.30
N TYR A 210 1.67 8.30 -11.40
CA TYR A 210 2.55 7.16 -11.13
C TYR A 210 2.48 6.93 -9.62
N GLU A 211 1.33 6.42 -9.18
CA GLU A 211 0.92 6.26 -7.80
C GLU A 211 1.78 5.22 -7.08
N ALA A 212 2.65 5.69 -6.19
CA ALA A 212 3.54 4.87 -5.40
C ALA A 212 2.83 4.35 -4.15
N SER A 213 1.69 3.67 -4.34
CA SER A 213 0.80 3.28 -3.25
C SER A 213 1.49 2.42 -2.19
N LEU A 214 2.40 1.53 -2.57
CA LEU A 214 3.16 0.70 -1.63
C LEU A 214 4.42 1.40 -1.07
N GLU A 215 5.11 2.20 -1.87
CA GLU A 215 6.32 2.90 -1.41
C GLU A 215 6.00 4.07 -0.48
N ALA A 216 4.89 4.79 -0.64
CA ALA A 216 4.53 5.91 0.23
C ALA A 216 4.43 5.52 1.73
N PRO A 217 3.67 4.48 2.13
CA PRO A 217 3.66 4.03 3.52
C PRO A 217 4.98 3.39 3.93
N TYR A 218 5.70 2.71 3.03
CA TYR A 218 7.04 2.19 3.34
C TYR A 218 8.01 3.34 3.69
N ARG A 219 8.04 4.39 2.86
CA ARG A 219 8.86 5.59 3.05
C ARG A 219 8.50 6.28 4.35
N PHE A 220 7.21 6.43 4.66
CA PHE A 220 6.78 7.08 5.90
C PHE A 220 7.05 6.24 7.15
N LEU A 221 6.89 4.91 7.11
CA LEU A 221 6.92 4.06 8.30
C LEU A 221 8.23 3.32 8.54
N ALA A 222 8.91 2.88 7.47
CA ALA A 222 9.98 1.89 7.54
C ALA A 222 11.32 2.38 6.98
N ASP A 223 11.33 3.25 5.98
CA ASP A 223 12.59 3.71 5.37
C ASP A 223 13.46 4.45 6.39
N SER A 224 14.56 3.84 6.82
CA SER A 224 15.46 4.40 7.84
C SER A 224 16.20 5.67 7.40
N HIS A 225 16.38 5.89 6.08
CA HIS A 225 17.18 6.99 5.54
C HIS A 225 16.50 7.61 4.31
N PRO A 226 15.29 8.16 4.47
CA PRO A 226 14.54 8.69 3.35
C PRO A 226 15.27 9.91 2.77
N SER A 227 15.58 9.86 1.48
CA SER A 227 16.20 10.97 0.77
C SER A 227 15.25 12.16 0.71
N ARG A 228 15.74 13.39 0.85
CA ARG A 228 14.89 14.59 0.74
C ARG A 228 14.36 14.79 -0.68
N SER A 229 15.24 14.56 -1.65
CA SER A 229 14.92 14.62 -3.07
C SER A 229 15.65 13.51 -3.82
N SER A 230 15.18 13.20 -5.03
CA SER A 230 15.88 12.35 -5.99
C SER A 230 16.31 13.18 -7.18
N GLU A 231 17.58 13.11 -7.55
CA GLU A 231 18.16 13.90 -8.64
C GLU A 231 18.97 13.02 -9.61
N ARG A 232 19.22 13.53 -10.81
CA ARG A 232 20.11 12.89 -11.78
C ARG A 232 21.57 13.00 -11.30
N GLY A 233 22.23 11.86 -11.12
CA GLY A 233 23.58 11.74 -10.59
C GLY A 233 24.37 10.58 -11.19
N PRO A 234 25.66 10.45 -10.81
CA PRO A 234 26.55 9.43 -11.35
C PRO A 234 26.07 8.02 -10.96
N CYS A 235 26.19 7.06 -11.87
CA CYS A 235 25.89 5.66 -11.58
C CYS A 235 26.98 4.96 -10.74
N PHE A 236 28.21 5.48 -10.79
CA PHE A 236 29.37 4.97 -10.06
C PHE A 236 30.41 6.09 -9.92
N ASP A 237 31.37 5.91 -9.01
CA ASP A 237 32.45 6.88 -8.80
C ASP A 237 33.23 7.18 -10.10
N GLY A 238 33.21 8.45 -10.50
CA GLY A 238 33.88 8.92 -11.72
C GLY A 238 33.02 8.91 -12.98
N ASP A 239 31.74 8.48 -12.90
CA ASP A 239 30.77 8.71 -13.96
C ASP A 239 30.46 10.22 -14.09
N THR A 240 30.57 10.76 -15.30
CA THR A 240 30.24 12.17 -15.61
C THR A 240 28.98 12.31 -16.45
N SER A 241 28.32 11.20 -16.80
CA SER A 241 27.09 11.19 -17.60
C SER A 241 25.83 11.53 -16.82
N ASN A 242 25.91 11.43 -15.48
CA ASN A 242 24.77 11.54 -14.56
C ASN A 242 23.58 10.68 -15.01
N GLY A 243 23.89 9.43 -15.39
CA GLY A 243 22.95 8.49 -15.99
C GLY A 243 21.94 7.88 -15.03
N CYS A 244 22.11 8.05 -13.72
CA CYS A 244 21.32 7.41 -12.67
C CYS A 244 20.54 8.44 -11.84
N ALA A 245 19.53 7.98 -11.11
CA ALA A 245 18.93 8.73 -10.01
C ALA A 245 19.74 8.46 -8.73
N VAL A 246 19.88 9.48 -7.90
CA VAL A 246 20.54 9.43 -6.59
C VAL A 246 19.70 10.17 -5.56
N GLY A 247 19.66 9.66 -4.33
CA GLY A 247 19.08 10.35 -3.20
C GLY A 247 19.95 11.54 -2.77
N VAL A 248 19.33 12.69 -2.52
CA VAL A 248 20.01 13.91 -2.06
C VAL A 248 19.48 14.32 -0.70
N GLY A 249 20.39 14.44 0.27
CA GLY A 249 20.08 14.82 1.65
C GLY A 249 19.19 13.80 2.38
N VAL A 250 18.82 14.14 3.62
CA VAL A 250 17.88 13.38 4.45
C VAL A 250 16.62 14.20 4.65
N ASP A 251 15.48 13.52 4.62
CA ASP A 251 14.16 14.08 4.90
C ASP A 251 13.90 14.13 6.41
N ASP A 252 14.51 15.12 7.06
CA ASP A 252 14.43 15.31 8.52
C ASP A 252 12.99 15.60 9.00
N GLU A 253 12.15 16.22 8.15
CA GLU A 253 10.75 16.49 8.47
C GLU A 253 9.95 15.19 8.55
N LEU A 254 10.08 14.32 7.56
CA LEU A 254 9.44 13.00 7.57
C LEU A 254 9.88 12.17 8.79
N LEU A 255 11.18 12.16 9.09
CA LEU A 255 11.70 11.43 10.25
C LEU A 255 11.13 11.95 11.58
N GLU A 256 10.96 13.27 11.73
CA GLU A 256 10.33 13.86 12.93
C GLU A 256 8.84 13.54 13.01
N GLN A 257 8.11 13.59 11.88
CA GLN A 257 6.70 13.20 11.81
C GLN A 257 6.52 11.73 12.22
N ARG A 258 7.32 10.82 11.64
CA ARG A 258 7.32 9.40 11.97
C ARG A 258 7.59 9.18 13.45
N ARG A 259 8.60 9.84 14.02
CA ARG A 259 8.97 9.69 15.43
C ARG A 259 7.83 10.04 16.38
N VAL A 260 6.97 11.00 16.01
CA VAL A 260 5.82 11.40 16.83
C VAL A 260 4.61 10.51 16.57
N PHE A 261 4.41 10.07 15.33
CA PHE A 261 3.29 9.22 14.93
C PHE A 261 3.45 7.76 15.37
N LEU A 262 4.62 7.16 15.15
CA LEU A 262 4.86 5.73 15.26
C LEU A 262 5.35 5.36 16.67
N ARG A 263 4.45 4.84 17.50
CA ARG A 263 4.72 4.51 18.91
C ARG A 263 5.04 3.03 19.07
N GLU A 264 6.04 2.69 19.87
CA GLU A 264 6.56 1.32 19.99
C GLU A 264 5.55 0.29 20.55
N ASP A 265 4.54 0.75 21.30
CA ASP A 265 3.54 -0.08 22.01
C ASP A 265 2.10 0.06 21.47
N SER A 266 1.96 0.50 20.22
CA SER A 266 0.67 0.67 19.54
C SER A 266 0.38 -0.46 18.55
N LEU A 267 -0.91 -0.72 18.35
CA LEU A 267 -1.41 -1.33 17.12
C LEU A 267 -1.18 -0.34 15.97
N LEU A 268 -0.41 -0.76 14.96
CA LEU A 268 -0.26 -0.01 13.72
C LEU A 268 -1.34 -0.46 12.74
N LEU A 269 -2.21 0.46 12.34
CA LEU A 269 -3.26 0.22 11.37
C LEU A 269 -3.04 1.10 10.13
N VAL A 270 -2.70 0.48 9.00
CA VAL A 270 -2.57 1.14 7.71
C VAL A 270 -3.83 0.89 6.89
N VAL A 271 -4.46 1.95 6.37
CA VAL A 271 -5.66 1.86 5.51
C VAL A 271 -5.37 2.58 4.20
N MET A 272 -5.27 1.81 3.13
CA MET A 272 -4.96 2.28 1.79
C MET A 272 -6.20 2.38 0.92
N LEU A 273 -6.27 3.43 0.10
CA LEU A 273 -7.30 3.65 -0.92
C LEU A 273 -6.60 3.97 -2.25
N SER A 274 -6.77 3.15 -3.29
CA SER A 274 -6.27 3.43 -4.64
C SER A 274 -7.16 2.76 -5.70
N ASN A 275 -7.46 3.47 -6.79
CA ASN A 275 -8.23 2.94 -7.92
C ASN A 275 -7.34 2.34 -9.01
N GLU A 276 -6.02 2.36 -8.84
CA GLU A 276 -5.04 1.89 -9.80
C GLU A 276 -4.03 0.91 -9.17
N ASN A 277 -3.21 0.30 -10.02
CA ASN A 277 -2.19 -0.65 -9.58
C ASN A 277 -0.94 0.10 -9.13
N ASP A 278 -0.20 -0.46 -8.18
CA ASP A 278 0.98 0.19 -7.60
C ASP A 278 2.09 0.47 -8.63
N CYS A 279 2.54 1.73 -8.71
CA CYS A 279 3.68 2.16 -9.52
C CYS A 279 4.90 2.60 -8.68
N SER A 280 5.25 1.81 -7.66
CA SER A 280 6.39 2.11 -6.78
C SER A 280 7.75 1.87 -7.46
N VAL A 281 8.24 2.86 -8.21
CA VAL A 281 9.55 2.84 -8.91
C VAL A 281 10.69 3.23 -7.96
N PRO A 282 11.83 2.51 -7.95
CA PRO A 282 13.02 2.88 -7.18
C PRO A 282 13.59 4.24 -7.54
N THR A 283 14.06 4.95 -6.51
CA THR A 283 14.66 6.29 -6.58
C THR A 283 16.16 6.29 -6.87
N LEU A 284 16.75 5.11 -7.10
CA LEU A 284 18.17 4.95 -7.44
C LEU A 284 18.37 4.32 -8.81
N ASN A 285 19.61 4.40 -9.30
CA ASN A 285 20.06 3.77 -10.54
C ASN A 285 19.25 4.26 -11.76
N GLN A 286 19.06 3.43 -12.78
CA GLN A 286 18.38 3.83 -14.02
C GLN A 286 16.87 3.61 -14.00
N TYR A 287 16.27 3.38 -12.83
CA TYR A 287 14.85 3.05 -12.70
C TYR A 287 13.91 4.20 -13.08
N TRP A 288 14.35 5.45 -12.88
CA TRP A 288 13.68 6.68 -13.36
C TRP A 288 13.33 6.65 -14.86
N LEU A 289 14.01 5.84 -15.68
CA LEU A 289 13.67 5.67 -17.10
C LEU A 289 12.23 5.19 -17.28
N GLY A 290 11.71 4.37 -16.36
CA GLY A 290 10.31 3.93 -16.35
C GLY A 290 9.33 5.10 -16.20
N LEU A 291 9.78 6.26 -15.72
CA LEU A 291 8.96 7.46 -15.52
C LEU A 291 9.34 8.61 -16.46
N GLN A 292 10.28 8.41 -17.40
CA GLN A 292 10.80 9.48 -18.26
C GLN A 292 9.93 9.71 -19.51
N SER A 293 9.15 10.77 -19.58
CA SER A 293 8.17 10.95 -20.66
C SER A 293 8.74 11.65 -21.91
N ILE A 294 9.48 12.74 -21.76
CA ILE A 294 10.04 13.54 -22.86
C ILE A 294 11.55 13.74 -22.72
N ASP A 295 12.24 14.03 -23.81
CA ASP A 295 13.66 14.41 -23.76
C ASP A 295 13.83 15.93 -23.62
N SER A 296 15.08 16.42 -23.68
CA SER A 296 15.38 17.85 -23.59
C SER A 296 14.83 18.70 -24.74
N LEU A 297 14.42 18.06 -25.85
CA LEU A 297 13.81 18.72 -27.01
C LEU A 297 12.28 18.67 -26.94
N GLY A 298 11.72 17.92 -26.00
CA GLY A 298 10.27 17.71 -25.83
C GLY A 298 9.72 16.53 -26.63
N ASP A 299 10.59 15.72 -27.25
CA ASP A 299 10.17 14.51 -27.96
C ASP A 299 9.93 13.36 -26.97
N GLN A 300 8.94 12.50 -27.23
CA GLN A 300 8.66 11.36 -26.37
C GLN A 300 9.87 10.42 -26.27
N VAL A 301 10.28 10.11 -25.05
CA VAL A 301 11.29 9.09 -24.80
C VAL A 301 10.58 7.76 -24.77
N THR A 302 10.91 6.84 -25.67
CA THR A 302 10.43 5.45 -25.63
C THR A 302 11.51 4.50 -25.13
N LEU A 303 11.09 3.47 -24.40
CA LEU A 303 11.97 2.45 -23.84
C LEU A 303 12.43 1.43 -24.90
N PRO A 304 13.57 0.75 -24.68
CA PRO A 304 13.99 -0.37 -25.52
C PRO A 304 12.99 -1.54 -25.48
N PRO A 305 12.83 -2.29 -26.58
CA PRO A 305 11.96 -3.45 -26.59
C PRO A 305 12.48 -4.58 -25.67
N PRO A 306 11.63 -5.58 -25.37
CA PRO A 306 12.03 -6.78 -24.66
C PRO A 306 12.56 -7.84 -25.64
N SER A 307 13.41 -8.72 -25.15
CA SER A 307 13.70 -9.98 -25.86
C SER A 307 12.42 -10.82 -26.03
N ALA A 308 12.33 -11.60 -27.10
CA ALA A 308 11.17 -12.46 -27.39
C ALA A 308 10.92 -13.57 -26.35
N ALA A 309 11.86 -13.82 -25.45
CA ALA A 309 11.65 -14.73 -24.31
C ALA A 309 10.60 -14.16 -23.33
N CYS A 310 10.57 -12.84 -23.16
CA CYS A 310 9.66 -12.16 -22.23
C CYS A 310 8.18 -12.35 -22.60
N ASP A 311 7.85 -12.45 -23.89
CA ASP A 311 6.48 -12.70 -24.37
C ASP A 311 5.97 -14.11 -24.00
N LYS A 312 6.88 -15.07 -23.83
CA LYS A 312 6.50 -16.43 -23.42
C LYS A 312 6.43 -16.55 -21.92
N ASP A 313 7.51 -16.16 -21.24
CA ASP A 313 7.63 -16.22 -19.79
C ASP A 313 8.43 -15.00 -19.30
N PRO A 314 7.82 -14.07 -18.54
CA PRO A 314 8.51 -12.89 -18.02
C PRO A 314 9.57 -13.26 -16.98
N ASN A 315 9.58 -14.50 -16.48
CA ASN A 315 10.59 -15.05 -15.58
C ASN A 315 11.66 -15.89 -16.30
N ASP A 316 11.63 -15.99 -17.64
CA ASP A 316 12.64 -16.71 -18.40
C ASP A 316 14.03 -16.07 -18.12
N PRO A 317 15.09 -16.85 -17.87
CA PRO A 317 16.45 -16.30 -17.68
C PRO A 317 16.96 -15.46 -18.85
N CYS A 318 16.39 -15.67 -20.04
CA CYS A 318 16.65 -14.90 -21.24
C CYS A 318 15.62 -13.79 -21.49
N CYS A 319 14.66 -13.54 -20.60
CA CYS A 319 13.85 -12.32 -20.62
C CYS A 319 14.67 -11.13 -20.10
N HIS A 320 15.11 -10.28 -21.03
CA HIS A 320 15.86 -9.07 -20.74
C HIS A 320 15.48 -7.93 -21.70
N SER A 321 15.85 -6.70 -21.31
CA SER A 321 15.71 -5.53 -22.18
C SER A 321 16.74 -5.55 -23.30
N CYS A 322 16.32 -5.20 -24.51
CA CYS A 322 17.22 -5.04 -25.65
C CYS A 322 18.16 -3.83 -25.51
N GLY A 323 17.93 -2.96 -24.51
CA GLY A 323 18.87 -1.92 -24.11
C GLY A 323 20.06 -2.42 -23.28
N GLN A 324 20.09 -3.71 -22.93
CA GLN A 324 21.12 -4.33 -22.09
C GLN A 324 21.85 -5.45 -22.85
N SER A 325 23.04 -5.82 -22.37
CA SER A 325 23.74 -7.00 -22.91
C SER A 325 22.97 -8.27 -22.55
N PRO A 326 22.82 -9.24 -23.48
CA PRO A 326 22.14 -10.49 -23.18
C PRO A 326 22.76 -11.24 -21.99
N PRO A 327 21.95 -11.81 -21.09
CA PRO A 327 22.45 -12.67 -20.02
C PRO A 327 23.26 -13.86 -20.55
N ALA A 328 24.15 -14.38 -19.71
CA ALA A 328 24.99 -15.52 -20.08
C ALA A 328 24.13 -16.74 -20.47
N GLY A 329 24.40 -17.32 -21.65
CA GLY A 329 23.63 -18.45 -22.18
C GLY A 329 22.46 -18.05 -23.09
N CYS A 330 22.16 -16.77 -23.22
CA CYS A 330 21.08 -16.28 -24.09
C CYS A 330 21.59 -15.92 -25.49
N PRO A 331 20.72 -15.96 -26.52
CA PRO A 331 21.11 -15.61 -27.89
C PRO A 331 21.65 -14.18 -28.03
N SER A 332 22.58 -13.97 -28.95
CA SER A 332 23.14 -12.66 -29.30
C SER A 332 23.29 -12.52 -30.83
N PRO A 333 22.59 -11.57 -31.49
CA PRO A 333 21.55 -10.71 -30.91
C PRO A 333 20.35 -11.55 -30.43
N ALA A 334 19.67 -11.08 -29.39
CA ALA A 334 18.47 -11.74 -28.89
C ALA A 334 17.30 -11.48 -29.87
N PRO A 335 16.47 -12.50 -30.20
CA PRO A 335 15.25 -12.27 -30.97
C PRO A 335 14.37 -11.22 -30.29
N GLY A 336 13.72 -10.34 -31.05
CA GLY A 336 12.94 -9.21 -30.53
C GLY A 336 13.76 -7.91 -30.38
N CYS A 337 15.09 -7.98 -30.46
CA CYS A 337 15.99 -6.83 -30.36
C CYS A 337 16.39 -6.23 -31.73
N ASP A 338 15.43 -6.15 -32.66
CA ASP A 338 15.66 -5.66 -34.02
C ASP A 338 15.66 -4.11 -34.10
N SER A 339 15.04 -3.45 -33.12
CA SER A 339 14.94 -1.99 -32.99
C SER A 339 15.58 -1.51 -31.70
N PRO A 340 16.22 -0.33 -31.68
CA PRO A 340 16.83 0.22 -30.47
C PRO A 340 15.80 0.76 -29.46
N ARG A 341 14.58 1.09 -29.92
CA ARG A 341 13.48 1.64 -29.12
C ARG A 341 12.13 1.16 -29.65
N LEU A 342 11.15 1.12 -28.77
CA LEU A 342 9.73 1.00 -29.12
C LEU A 342 9.23 2.27 -29.82
N ASP A 343 8.12 2.17 -30.54
CA ASP A 343 7.39 3.34 -31.02
C ASP A 343 6.42 3.91 -29.96
N ASP A 344 5.86 5.09 -30.22
CA ASP A 344 4.99 5.79 -29.26
C ASP A 344 3.69 5.03 -28.97
N ILE A 345 3.23 4.17 -29.89
CA ILE A 345 2.03 3.35 -29.72
C ILE A 345 2.32 2.15 -28.81
N GLN A 346 3.54 1.62 -28.86
CA GLN A 346 4.00 0.51 -28.03
C GLN A 346 4.40 0.94 -26.61
N ASP A 347 4.85 2.17 -26.43
CA ASP A 347 5.25 2.74 -25.14
C ASP A 347 4.52 4.07 -24.80
N PRO A 348 3.19 4.02 -24.63
CA PRO A 348 2.45 5.15 -24.06
C PRO A 348 2.86 5.34 -22.58
N PRO A 349 3.27 6.55 -22.16
CA PRO A 349 3.83 6.78 -20.82
C PRO A 349 2.91 6.36 -19.67
N ASN A 350 1.61 6.62 -19.79
CA ASN A 350 0.63 6.34 -18.74
C ASN A 350 0.39 4.84 -18.48
N LEU A 351 0.85 3.96 -19.35
CA LEU A 351 0.77 2.52 -19.14
C LEU A 351 2.08 1.94 -18.62
N ARG A 352 3.12 2.72 -18.33
CA ARG A 352 4.44 2.16 -18.02
C ARG A 352 4.52 1.31 -16.78
N CYS A 353 3.56 1.38 -15.87
CA CYS A 353 3.50 0.53 -14.68
C CYS A 353 2.84 -0.83 -14.95
N PHE A 354 2.30 -1.03 -16.16
CA PHE A 354 1.65 -2.27 -16.59
C PHE A 354 2.61 -3.17 -17.38
N ASP A 355 2.67 -4.44 -16.99
CA ASP A 355 3.31 -5.57 -17.70
C ASP A 355 4.76 -5.31 -18.17
N GLN A 356 5.54 -4.64 -17.32
CA GLN A 356 6.85 -4.08 -17.66
C GLN A 356 7.85 -5.11 -18.17
N LYS A 357 7.86 -6.33 -17.61
CA LYS A 357 8.75 -7.39 -18.09
C LYS A 357 8.44 -7.81 -19.52
N ARG A 358 7.17 -7.98 -19.87
CA ARG A 358 6.76 -8.36 -21.22
C ARG A 358 6.89 -7.23 -22.22
N ARG A 359 6.86 -5.97 -21.76
CA ARG A 359 6.95 -4.77 -22.61
C ARG A 359 8.34 -4.19 -22.76
N PHE A 360 9.19 -4.30 -21.73
CA PHE A 360 10.50 -3.62 -21.66
C PHE A 360 11.64 -4.56 -21.28
N GLY A 361 11.35 -5.78 -20.81
CA GLY A 361 12.35 -6.74 -20.32
C GLY A 361 12.98 -6.36 -18.98
N VAL A 362 12.49 -5.29 -18.35
CA VAL A 362 12.88 -4.80 -17.02
C VAL A 362 11.61 -4.73 -16.17
N ASP A 363 11.74 -5.07 -14.91
CA ASP A 363 10.75 -4.68 -13.90
C ASP A 363 11.32 -3.44 -13.23
N PHE A 364 10.67 -2.31 -13.45
CA PHE A 364 11.05 -1.01 -12.91
C PHE A 364 10.47 -0.78 -11.51
N LEU A 365 9.72 -1.71 -10.93
CA LEU A 365 9.09 -1.53 -9.62
C LEU A 365 9.91 -2.20 -8.52
N TYR A 366 9.77 -1.70 -7.28
CA TYR A 366 10.26 -2.43 -6.13
C TYR A 366 9.56 -3.79 -5.99
N PRO A 367 10.27 -4.84 -5.54
CA PRO A 367 9.67 -6.16 -5.33
C PRO A 367 8.72 -6.16 -4.13
N ILE A 368 7.60 -6.89 -4.22
CA ILE A 368 6.62 -7.03 -3.11
C ILE A 368 7.27 -7.53 -1.81
N ASP A 369 8.31 -8.35 -1.91
CA ASP A 369 9.11 -8.85 -0.77
C ASP A 369 9.63 -7.72 0.13
N ARG A 370 9.98 -6.56 -0.45
CA ARG A 370 10.42 -5.35 0.29
C ARG A 370 9.34 -4.91 1.28
N TYR A 371 8.09 -4.83 0.81
CA TYR A 371 6.96 -4.38 1.61
C TYR A 371 6.53 -5.43 2.62
N ARG A 372 6.53 -6.72 2.25
CA ARG A 372 6.29 -7.80 3.21
C ARG A 372 7.31 -7.74 4.35
N ALA A 373 8.60 -7.67 4.03
CA ALA A 373 9.66 -7.57 5.03
C ALA A 373 9.48 -6.35 5.94
N ALA A 374 9.09 -5.19 5.39
CA ALA A 374 8.81 -4.00 6.18
C ALA A 374 7.71 -4.19 7.23
N PHE A 375 6.66 -4.95 6.94
CA PHE A 375 5.54 -5.14 7.87
C PHE A 375 5.63 -6.43 8.70
N GLN A 376 6.69 -7.24 8.57
CA GLN A 376 6.84 -8.51 9.29
C GLN A 376 8.21 -8.73 9.94
N GLU A 377 9.27 -8.10 9.44
CA GLU A 377 10.64 -8.37 9.88
C GLU A 377 11.22 -7.22 10.68
N ALA A 378 11.87 -7.54 11.80
CA ALA A 378 12.55 -6.55 12.66
C ALA A 378 13.75 -5.84 11.99
N THR A 379 14.18 -6.33 10.83
CA THR A 379 15.27 -5.76 10.03
C THR A 379 14.86 -5.74 8.57
N ILE A 380 15.16 -4.65 7.87
CA ILE A 380 14.91 -4.48 6.44
C ILE A 380 16.21 -4.22 5.70
N LYS A 381 16.17 -4.32 4.37
CA LYS A 381 17.26 -3.84 3.52
C LYS A 381 16.96 -2.41 3.09
N ASP A 382 17.97 -1.55 3.16
CA ASP A 382 17.92 -0.24 2.54
C ASP A 382 18.05 -0.33 1.00
N GLU A 383 18.04 0.82 0.35
CA GLU A 383 18.18 0.94 -1.10
C GLU A 383 19.57 0.49 -1.64
N TYR A 384 20.59 0.35 -0.77
CA TYR A 384 21.92 -0.16 -1.08
C TYR A 384 22.10 -1.65 -0.73
N GLY A 385 21.08 -2.27 -0.13
CA GLY A 385 21.08 -3.67 0.28
C GLY A 385 21.67 -3.93 1.67
N GLU A 386 22.02 -2.89 2.43
CA GLU A 386 22.46 -2.99 3.82
C GLU A 386 21.29 -3.35 4.73
N ARG A 387 21.52 -4.25 5.70
CA ARG A 387 20.50 -4.63 6.68
C ARG A 387 20.48 -3.64 7.83
N LEU A 388 19.35 -2.97 8.01
CA LEU A 388 19.12 -1.97 9.05
C LEU A 388 17.96 -2.39 9.97
N PRO A 389 17.93 -1.92 11.24
CA PRO A 389 16.75 -2.05 12.08
C PRO A 389 15.52 -1.47 11.39
N ASN A 390 14.39 -2.15 11.53
CA ASN A 390 13.12 -1.67 11.00
C ASN A 390 12.43 -0.76 12.03
N PRO A 391 12.18 0.54 11.73
CA PRO A 391 11.54 1.47 12.65
C PRO A 391 10.15 1.01 13.14
N ILE A 392 9.43 0.17 12.38
CA ILE A 392 8.13 -0.41 12.79
C ILE A 392 8.27 -1.32 14.02
N PHE A 393 9.43 -1.96 14.17
CA PHE A 393 9.70 -2.92 15.24
C PHE A 393 10.89 -2.48 16.10
N GLU A 394 11.27 -1.21 16.04
CA GLU A 394 12.30 -0.67 16.91
C GLU A 394 11.66 -0.32 18.27
N SER A 395 12.36 -0.64 19.36
CA SER A 395 11.97 -0.19 20.70
C SER A 395 13.18 0.32 21.46
N THR A 396 12.97 1.42 22.19
CA THR A 396 14.01 2.07 23.01
C THR A 396 13.75 1.94 24.51
N SER A 397 12.53 1.59 24.92
CA SER A 397 12.14 1.61 26.34
C SER A 397 11.16 0.51 26.78
N GLY A 398 10.75 -0.41 25.90
CA GLY A 398 9.66 -1.34 26.20
C GLY A 398 9.63 -2.63 25.38
N PRO A 399 8.52 -3.40 25.45
CA PRO A 399 8.30 -4.53 24.57
C PRO A 399 8.10 -4.04 23.13
N THR A 400 8.77 -4.70 22.20
CA THR A 400 8.67 -4.42 20.77
C THR A 400 7.26 -4.74 20.23
N ARG A 401 6.73 -3.88 19.35
CA ARG A 401 5.55 -4.20 18.53
C ARG A 401 5.72 -5.57 17.88
N ARG A 402 4.70 -6.40 17.91
CA ARG A 402 4.76 -7.71 17.26
C ARG A 402 4.22 -7.60 15.83
N PRO A 403 4.65 -8.46 14.90
CA PRO A 403 4.06 -8.48 13.55
C PRO A 403 2.53 -8.58 13.57
N GLU A 404 1.94 -9.36 14.47
CA GLU A 404 0.47 -9.48 14.59
C GLU A 404 -0.25 -8.18 15.03
N ASP A 405 0.49 -7.20 15.56
CA ASP A 405 0.03 -5.86 15.94
C ASP A 405 0.20 -4.84 14.78
N VAL A 406 0.53 -5.30 13.58
CA VAL A 406 0.50 -4.52 12.34
C VAL A 406 -0.64 -5.04 11.47
N VAL A 407 -1.59 -4.16 11.13
CA VAL A 407 -2.72 -4.46 10.25
C VAL A 407 -2.62 -3.58 9.01
N PHE A 408 -2.72 -4.20 7.84
CA PHE A 408 -2.69 -3.51 6.56
C PHE A 408 -3.99 -3.79 5.82
N ALA A 409 -4.83 -2.78 5.67
CA ALA A 409 -6.08 -2.84 4.92
C ALA A 409 -5.94 -2.08 3.61
N ALA A 410 -6.45 -2.64 2.52
CA ALA A 410 -6.48 -1.94 1.25
C ALA A 410 -7.87 -2.01 0.60
N LEU A 411 -8.36 -0.85 0.19
CA LEU A 411 -9.50 -0.65 -0.69
C LEU A 411 -8.92 -0.41 -2.08
N VAL A 412 -8.92 -1.46 -2.91
CA VAL A 412 -8.29 -1.44 -4.23
C VAL A 412 -9.23 -1.95 -5.31
N GLY A 413 -8.87 -1.78 -6.58
CA GLY A 413 -9.69 -2.21 -7.71
C GLY A 413 -9.83 -3.73 -7.78
N VAL A 414 -10.94 -4.21 -7.23
CA VAL A 414 -11.39 -5.61 -7.22
C VAL A 414 -12.91 -5.60 -7.22
N PRO A 415 -13.59 -6.42 -8.02
CA PRO A 415 -15.03 -6.62 -7.86
C PRO A 415 -15.36 -6.97 -6.40
N TRP A 416 -16.17 -6.16 -5.74
CA TRP A 416 -16.55 -6.44 -4.36
C TRP A 416 -17.26 -7.80 -4.25
N GLN A 417 -17.88 -8.28 -5.34
CA GLN A 417 -18.52 -9.59 -5.47
C GLN A 417 -17.52 -10.72 -5.20
N ASP A 418 -16.27 -10.58 -5.61
CA ASP A 418 -15.22 -11.59 -5.39
C ASP A 418 -14.69 -11.62 -3.97
N LEU A 419 -14.87 -10.52 -3.25
CA LEU A 419 -14.54 -10.41 -1.84
C LEU A 419 -15.73 -10.75 -0.94
N ALA A 420 -16.96 -10.71 -1.46
CA ALA A 420 -18.17 -10.91 -0.67
C ALA A 420 -18.33 -12.35 -0.18
N ARG A 421 -18.88 -12.51 1.02
CA ARG A 421 -19.44 -13.80 1.46
C ARG A 421 -20.70 -14.12 0.65
N PRO A 422 -21.02 -15.41 0.41
CA PRO A 422 -22.15 -15.80 -0.44
C PRO A 422 -23.49 -15.16 -0.06
N SER A 423 -23.77 -14.98 1.24
CA SER A 423 -25.01 -14.34 1.71
C SER A 423 -25.15 -12.88 1.28
N SER A 424 -24.04 -12.17 1.08
CA SER A 424 -24.02 -10.77 0.66
C SER A 424 -24.29 -10.57 -0.83
N LEU A 425 -24.18 -11.61 -1.65
CA LEU A 425 -24.48 -11.55 -3.08
C LEU A 425 -25.99 -11.45 -3.34
N THR A 426 -26.81 -12.08 -2.49
CA THR A 426 -28.27 -12.17 -2.67
C THR A 426 -29.06 -11.29 -1.70
N THR A 427 -28.45 -10.83 -0.60
CA THR A 427 -29.12 -10.00 0.40
C THR A 427 -29.01 -8.51 0.05
N LYS A 428 -30.16 -7.87 -0.24
CA LYS A 428 -30.23 -6.43 -0.51
C LYS A 428 -29.75 -5.62 0.70
N GLY A 429 -28.92 -4.61 0.47
CA GLY A 429 -28.43 -3.70 1.51
C GLY A 429 -27.37 -4.29 2.46
N SER A 430 -27.00 -5.57 2.32
CA SER A 430 -25.94 -6.19 3.11
C SER A 430 -24.67 -6.40 2.28
N LEU A 431 -23.51 -6.21 2.93
CA LEU A 431 -22.22 -6.57 2.39
C LEU A 431 -21.28 -6.96 3.54
N VAL A 432 -20.76 -8.17 3.46
CA VAL A 432 -19.77 -8.73 4.39
C VAL A 432 -18.66 -9.34 3.54
N PHE A 433 -17.44 -8.89 3.74
CA PHE A 433 -16.27 -9.43 3.05
C PHE A 433 -15.77 -10.73 3.70
N ALA A 434 -15.08 -11.53 2.89
CA ALA A 434 -14.35 -12.70 3.33
C ALA A 434 -13.22 -12.30 4.28
N THR A 435 -13.00 -13.10 5.31
CA THR A 435 -11.86 -12.98 6.22
C THR A 435 -10.55 -13.40 5.55
N ALA A 436 -9.40 -13.04 6.13
CA ALA A 436 -8.09 -13.47 5.63
C ALA A 436 -7.97 -15.01 5.48
N ALA A 437 -8.61 -15.77 6.38
CA ALA A 437 -8.67 -17.23 6.28
C ALA A 437 -9.50 -17.71 5.08
N GLU A 438 -10.68 -17.13 4.87
CA GLU A 438 -11.54 -17.45 3.70
C GLU A 438 -10.90 -17.00 2.37
N MET A 439 -10.07 -15.96 2.39
CA MET A 439 -9.34 -15.48 1.21
C MET A 439 -8.28 -16.47 0.71
N GLN A 440 -7.80 -17.40 1.55
CA GLN A 440 -6.82 -18.41 1.14
C GLN A 440 -7.30 -19.26 -0.04
N GLU A 441 -8.62 -19.49 -0.12
CA GLU A 441 -9.25 -20.26 -1.20
C GLU A 441 -9.55 -19.41 -2.46
N ARG A 442 -9.39 -18.08 -2.37
CA ARG A 442 -9.77 -17.13 -3.43
C ARG A 442 -8.59 -16.50 -4.16
N TRP A 443 -7.37 -16.63 -3.63
CA TRP A 443 -6.20 -15.96 -4.23
C TRP A 443 -5.92 -16.35 -5.68
N SER A 444 -6.20 -17.59 -6.09
CA SER A 444 -6.04 -18.01 -7.49
C SER A 444 -7.05 -17.36 -8.44
N GLU A 445 -8.15 -16.82 -7.91
CA GLU A 445 -9.13 -16.07 -8.70
C GLU A 445 -8.66 -14.64 -8.93
N LEU A 446 -8.04 -14.02 -7.93
CA LEU A 446 -7.67 -12.61 -7.95
C LEU A 446 -6.26 -12.32 -8.46
N LEU A 447 -5.35 -13.28 -8.31
CA LEU A 447 -3.93 -13.11 -8.62
C LEU A 447 -3.46 -14.16 -9.63
N PRO A 448 -2.48 -13.81 -10.48
CA PRO A 448 -1.85 -14.79 -11.34
C PRO A 448 -1.20 -15.92 -10.54
N THR A 449 -1.23 -17.12 -11.11
CA THR A 449 -0.54 -18.30 -10.58
C THR A 449 0.74 -18.56 -11.38
N ALA A 450 1.66 -19.39 -10.88
CA ALA A 450 2.89 -19.68 -11.60
C ALA A 450 2.58 -20.23 -13.01
N GLY A 451 2.85 -19.41 -14.03
CA GLY A 451 2.60 -19.74 -15.45
C GLY A 451 1.18 -19.47 -15.97
N GLY A 452 0.30 -18.78 -15.22
CA GLY A 452 -1.08 -18.52 -15.63
C GLY A 452 -1.64 -17.17 -15.16
N ALA A 453 -2.70 -16.71 -15.83
CA ALA A 453 -3.41 -15.49 -15.46
C ALA A 453 -4.34 -15.72 -14.25
N ALA A 454 -4.81 -14.63 -13.63
CA ALA A 454 -5.83 -14.68 -12.57
C ALA A 454 -7.08 -15.43 -13.04
N GLY A 455 -7.72 -16.20 -12.16
CA GLY A 455 -8.91 -16.98 -12.49
C GLY A 455 -10.08 -16.12 -12.96
N ASP A 456 -10.30 -14.96 -12.31
CA ASP A 456 -11.25 -13.95 -12.78
C ASP A 456 -10.62 -13.12 -13.91
N PRO A 457 -11.23 -13.07 -15.11
CA PRO A 457 -10.81 -12.19 -16.19
C PRO A 457 -10.72 -10.71 -15.80
N LEU A 458 -11.63 -10.22 -14.96
CA LEU A 458 -11.68 -8.82 -14.49
C LEU A 458 -10.46 -8.43 -13.66
N MET A 459 -9.77 -9.41 -13.08
CA MET A 459 -8.53 -9.21 -12.33
C MET A 459 -7.26 -9.34 -13.19
N ARG A 460 -7.41 -9.43 -14.52
CA ARG A 460 -6.30 -9.37 -15.47
C ARG A 460 -6.21 -7.96 -16.01
N GLU A 461 -5.09 -7.30 -15.78
CA GLU A 461 -4.78 -6.03 -16.44
C GLU A 461 -4.71 -6.26 -17.95
N SER A 462 -5.36 -5.39 -18.72
CA SER A 462 -5.43 -5.50 -20.17
C SER A 462 -5.70 -4.13 -20.76
N ILE A 463 -5.08 -3.85 -21.91
CA ILE A 463 -5.40 -2.66 -22.72
C ILE A 463 -6.47 -2.98 -23.78
N THR A 464 -6.66 -4.24 -24.12
CA THR A 464 -7.70 -4.69 -25.06
C THR A 464 -8.85 -5.37 -24.32
N PRO A 465 -10.04 -5.46 -24.95
CA PRO A 465 -11.14 -6.22 -24.36
C PRO A 465 -10.77 -7.66 -24.04
N ARG A 466 -11.06 -8.09 -22.82
CA ARG A 466 -10.79 -9.43 -22.31
C ARG A 466 -11.88 -10.39 -22.79
N THR A 467 -11.52 -11.67 -22.78
CA THR A 467 -12.47 -12.76 -23.04
C THR A 467 -12.92 -13.38 -21.72
N GLY A 468 -14.22 -13.59 -21.57
CA GLY A 468 -14.83 -14.08 -20.33
C GLY A 468 -15.55 -12.98 -19.56
N GLN A 469 -16.33 -13.39 -18.56
CA GLN A 469 -17.02 -12.50 -17.63
C GLN A 469 -16.44 -12.72 -16.23
N GLY A 470 -16.66 -11.78 -15.32
CA GLY A 470 -16.33 -11.96 -13.91
C GLY A 470 -16.92 -13.25 -13.35
N ILE A 471 -16.22 -13.90 -12.41
CA ILE A 471 -16.62 -15.21 -11.90
C ILE A 471 -17.85 -15.12 -10.97
N ARG A 472 -18.13 -13.91 -10.47
CA ARG A 472 -19.31 -13.62 -9.65
C ARG A 472 -20.02 -12.37 -10.19
N SER A 473 -21.21 -12.55 -10.74
CA SER A 473 -22.14 -11.45 -11.08
C SER A 473 -23.24 -11.31 -10.01
N GLN A 474 -23.88 -10.15 -9.98
CA GLN A 474 -25.09 -9.93 -9.17
C GLN A 474 -26.39 -10.18 -9.94
N ASP A 475 -27.49 -10.27 -9.19
CA ASP A 475 -28.88 -10.28 -9.65
C ASP A 475 -29.60 -8.91 -9.45
N ASP A 476 -28.89 -7.78 -9.28
CA ASP A 476 -29.49 -6.49 -8.85
C ASP A 476 -29.47 -5.33 -9.86
N GLY A 477 -29.12 -5.57 -11.13
CA GLY A 477 -29.40 -4.64 -12.24
C GLY A 477 -28.20 -4.13 -13.02
N PHE A 478 -26.98 -4.22 -12.48
CA PHE A 478 -25.76 -4.07 -13.29
C PHE A 478 -25.47 -5.41 -13.98
N ALA A 479 -25.32 -5.41 -15.31
CA ALA A 479 -25.05 -6.64 -16.05
C ALA A 479 -23.72 -7.29 -15.64
N TYR A 480 -22.69 -6.49 -15.28
CA TYR A 480 -21.36 -6.95 -14.88
C TYR A 480 -20.66 -5.97 -13.90
N PRO A 481 -19.75 -6.45 -13.02
CA PRO A 481 -19.03 -5.60 -12.05
C PRO A 481 -18.24 -4.44 -12.67
N ASN A 482 -17.72 -4.60 -13.88
CA ASN A 482 -16.97 -3.59 -14.65
C ASN A 482 -17.82 -2.88 -15.72
N GLY A 483 -19.13 -3.14 -15.78
CA GLY A 483 -19.99 -2.74 -16.89
C GLY A 483 -19.73 -3.59 -18.14
N TYR A 484 -18.66 -3.29 -18.87
CA TYR A 484 -18.14 -4.09 -19.99
C TYR A 484 -16.73 -3.63 -20.34
N ASP A 485 -15.98 -4.49 -21.01
CA ASP A 485 -14.70 -4.09 -21.60
C ASP A 485 -14.92 -3.31 -22.91
N TYR A 486 -14.12 -2.27 -23.11
CA TYR A 486 -14.26 -1.32 -24.21
C TYR A 486 -12.94 -1.11 -24.96
N ASP A 487 -12.97 -0.42 -26.11
CA ASP A 487 -11.73 -0.06 -26.81
C ASP A 487 -11.07 1.12 -26.11
N THR A 488 -9.93 0.88 -25.46
CA THR A 488 -9.15 1.93 -24.77
C THR A 488 -8.23 2.67 -25.71
N GLU A 489 -8.20 2.30 -27.00
CA GLU A 489 -7.24 2.78 -28.00
C GLU A 489 -5.78 2.54 -27.62
N GLY A 490 -5.54 1.57 -26.71
CA GLY A 490 -4.21 1.30 -26.15
C GLY A 490 -3.71 2.42 -25.23
N GLN A 491 -4.60 3.27 -24.73
CA GLN A 491 -4.29 4.41 -23.86
C GLN A 491 -4.76 4.20 -22.41
N ALA A 492 -5.40 3.09 -22.06
CA ALA A 492 -5.83 2.83 -20.68
C ALA A 492 -5.96 1.33 -20.42
N LEU A 493 -6.06 0.96 -19.15
CA LEU A 493 -6.41 -0.40 -18.74
C LEU A 493 -7.93 -0.55 -18.65
N GLN A 494 -8.41 -1.78 -18.90
CA GLN A 494 -9.79 -2.16 -18.61
C GLN A 494 -10.05 -2.09 -17.10
N TYR A 495 -11.24 -1.62 -16.71
CA TYR A 495 -11.65 -1.61 -15.32
C TYR A 495 -11.86 -3.03 -14.77
N ALA A 496 -11.45 -3.25 -13.53
CA ALA A 496 -11.82 -4.43 -12.76
C ALA A 496 -13.26 -4.29 -12.22
N CYS A 497 -13.62 -3.07 -11.79
CA CYS A 497 -14.91 -2.81 -11.19
C CYS A 497 -15.33 -1.35 -11.33
N LEU A 498 -16.63 -1.09 -11.17
CA LEU A 498 -17.23 0.23 -11.13
C LEU A 498 -17.89 0.49 -9.77
N SER A 499 -17.81 1.74 -9.30
CA SER A 499 -18.55 2.26 -8.15
C SER A 499 -19.62 3.24 -8.62
N PRO A 500 -20.91 3.03 -8.31
CA PRO A 500 -21.96 3.97 -8.69
C PRO A 500 -21.75 5.31 -7.98
N LEU A 501 -22.02 6.42 -8.68
CA LEU A 501 -22.05 7.74 -8.05
C LEU A 501 -23.37 7.95 -7.29
N PRO A 502 -23.37 8.73 -6.19
CA PRO A 502 -24.62 9.13 -5.53
C PRO A 502 -25.55 9.90 -6.47
N GLU A 503 -24.98 10.77 -7.31
CA GLU A 503 -25.64 11.52 -8.36
C GLU A 503 -24.74 11.54 -9.61
N PRO A 504 -25.31 11.49 -10.83
CA PRO A 504 -24.53 11.61 -12.06
C PRO A 504 -23.76 12.93 -12.13
N ASP A 505 -22.51 12.88 -12.58
CA ASP A 505 -21.68 14.06 -12.86
C ASP A 505 -21.90 14.49 -14.33
N PRO A 506 -22.42 15.71 -14.59
CA PRO A 506 -22.73 16.17 -15.94
C PRO A 506 -21.52 16.35 -16.87
N CYS A 507 -20.29 16.19 -16.37
CA CYS A 507 -19.07 16.17 -17.18
C CYS A 507 -18.94 17.35 -18.15
N LEU A 508 -19.03 18.55 -17.59
CA LEU A 508 -19.06 19.81 -18.34
C LEU A 508 -17.71 20.26 -18.91
N THR A 509 -16.63 19.51 -18.64
CA THR A 509 -15.26 19.87 -19.02
C THR A 509 -14.64 18.77 -19.87
N THR A 510 -13.73 19.14 -20.77
CA THR A 510 -13.01 18.20 -21.65
C THR A 510 -12.08 17.26 -20.88
N SER A 511 -11.83 17.52 -19.59
CA SER A 511 -11.05 16.63 -18.72
C SER A 511 -11.88 15.51 -18.10
N CYS A 512 -13.22 15.54 -18.20
CA CYS A 512 -14.03 14.37 -17.83
C CYS A 512 -14.04 13.35 -18.97
N GLU A 513 -13.94 12.08 -18.61
CA GLU A 513 -13.90 10.92 -19.50
C GLU A 513 -15.19 10.74 -20.33
N CYS A 514 -16.33 11.23 -19.83
CA CYS A 514 -17.63 11.17 -20.51
C CYS A 514 -17.93 12.38 -21.41
N TYR A 515 -17.02 13.35 -21.48
CA TYR A 515 -17.20 14.53 -22.31
C TYR A 515 -17.35 14.16 -23.79
N GLY A 516 -18.42 14.62 -24.44
CA GLY A 516 -18.64 14.42 -25.87
C GLY A 516 -19.20 13.05 -26.27
N ILE A 517 -19.67 12.25 -25.31
CA ILE A 517 -20.16 10.86 -25.46
C ILE A 517 -19.01 9.90 -25.78
N SER A 518 -18.54 9.18 -24.76
CA SER A 518 -17.48 8.17 -24.82
C SER A 518 -18.07 6.76 -24.74
N SER A 519 -17.43 5.75 -25.35
CA SER A 519 -17.81 4.35 -25.16
C SER A 519 -17.43 3.78 -23.79
N ASP A 520 -16.77 4.57 -22.95
CA ASP A 520 -16.37 4.19 -21.60
C ASP A 520 -17.61 3.73 -20.77
N PRO A 521 -17.54 2.55 -20.11
CA PRO A 521 -18.65 2.03 -19.31
C PRO A 521 -19.06 2.93 -18.13
N ILE A 522 -18.21 3.85 -17.65
CA ILE A 522 -18.59 4.79 -16.59
C ILE A 522 -19.64 5.81 -17.04
N CYS A 523 -19.81 5.98 -18.34
CA CYS A 523 -20.76 6.91 -18.96
C CYS A 523 -22.13 6.28 -19.23
N VAL A 524 -22.33 5.03 -18.84
CA VAL A 524 -23.59 4.32 -19.05
C VAL A 524 -24.54 4.58 -17.89
N ASP A 525 -25.72 5.11 -18.25
CA ASP A 525 -26.84 5.22 -17.33
C ASP A 525 -27.31 3.82 -16.94
N PRO A 526 -27.24 3.44 -15.65
CA PRO A 526 -27.59 2.09 -15.20
C PRO A 526 -29.08 1.78 -15.33
N ASP A 527 -29.96 2.78 -15.35
CA ASP A 527 -31.41 2.58 -15.48
C ASP A 527 -31.83 2.31 -16.92
N THR A 528 -31.14 2.94 -17.88
CA THR A 528 -31.50 2.85 -19.30
C THR A 528 -30.56 1.97 -20.12
N GLY A 529 -29.37 1.65 -19.59
CA GLY A 529 -28.30 0.94 -20.29
C GLY A 529 -27.72 1.72 -21.47
N LYS A 530 -27.96 3.03 -21.54
CA LYS A 530 -27.49 3.89 -22.64
C LYS A 530 -26.31 4.72 -22.17
N THR A 531 -25.31 4.81 -23.05
CA THR A 531 -24.23 5.80 -22.91
C THR A 531 -24.80 7.22 -22.98
N THR A 532 -24.46 8.05 -21.99
CA THR A 532 -24.77 9.48 -21.96
C THR A 532 -23.48 10.31 -21.95
N GLY A 533 -23.62 11.65 -21.92
CA GLY A 533 -22.48 12.55 -21.71
C GLY A 533 -22.17 12.76 -20.22
N ASP A 534 -22.91 12.11 -19.32
CA ASP A 534 -22.74 12.20 -17.88
C ASP A 534 -21.95 10.99 -17.39
N ARG A 535 -21.14 11.18 -16.35
CA ARG A 535 -20.49 10.09 -15.64
C ARG A 535 -21.42 9.58 -14.56
N HIS A 536 -21.77 8.30 -14.60
CA HIS A 536 -22.68 7.64 -13.65
C HIS A 536 -21.96 6.78 -12.63
N SER A 537 -20.71 6.41 -12.91
CA SER A 537 -19.87 5.59 -12.04
C SER A 537 -18.42 6.10 -12.04
N ALA A 538 -17.63 5.63 -11.08
CA ALA A 538 -16.17 5.73 -11.11
C ALA A 538 -15.56 4.34 -11.35
N GLY A 539 -14.52 4.27 -12.18
CA GLY A 539 -13.86 3.00 -12.54
C GLY A 539 -12.55 2.81 -11.77
N ALA A 540 -12.23 1.55 -11.46
CA ALA A 540 -10.95 1.17 -10.88
C ALA A 540 -10.33 0.03 -11.69
N THR A 541 -9.02 0.11 -11.95
CA THR A 541 -8.23 -0.92 -12.65
C THR A 541 -7.78 -2.00 -11.65
N PRO A 542 -7.35 -3.19 -12.09
CA PRO A 542 -6.98 -4.27 -11.17
C PRO A 542 -5.83 -3.91 -10.23
N GLY A 543 -6.08 -3.86 -8.91
CA GLY A 543 -5.07 -3.56 -7.87
C GLY A 543 -4.19 -4.75 -7.51
N VAL A 544 -3.59 -5.42 -8.50
CA VAL A 544 -2.96 -6.74 -8.32
C VAL A 544 -1.75 -6.72 -7.40
N ARG A 545 -0.90 -5.68 -7.43
CA ARG A 545 0.30 -5.61 -6.59
C ARG A 545 -0.04 -5.39 -5.11
N GLN A 546 -1.04 -4.55 -4.83
CA GLN A 546 -1.53 -4.37 -3.47
C GLN A 546 -2.14 -5.68 -2.93
N LEU A 547 -2.87 -6.42 -3.78
CA LEU A 547 -3.36 -7.76 -3.43
C LEU A 547 -2.24 -8.79 -3.20
N GLU A 548 -1.16 -8.75 -3.96
CA GLU A 548 0.01 -9.61 -3.74
C GLU A 548 0.64 -9.35 -2.37
N LEU A 549 0.75 -8.09 -1.95
CA LEU A 549 1.19 -7.73 -0.61
C LEU A 549 0.21 -8.27 0.44
N LEU A 550 -1.09 -8.03 0.31
CA LEU A 550 -2.09 -8.53 1.26
C LEU A 550 -2.05 -10.07 1.41
N ARG A 551 -1.86 -10.80 0.30
CA ARG A 551 -1.63 -12.25 0.33
C ARG A 551 -0.37 -12.61 1.11
N ALA A 552 0.73 -11.89 0.88
CA ALA A 552 2.01 -12.13 1.56
C ALA A 552 1.97 -11.80 3.06
N LEU A 553 1.13 -10.84 3.46
CA LEU A 553 0.90 -10.46 4.85
C LEU A 553 -0.01 -11.44 5.61
N GLY A 554 -0.71 -12.34 4.91
CA GLY A 554 -1.57 -13.35 5.53
C GLY A 554 -2.64 -12.72 6.43
N ASP A 555 -2.69 -13.13 7.70
CA ASP A 555 -3.69 -12.65 8.65
C ASP A 555 -3.55 -11.16 9.02
N GLN A 556 -2.43 -10.51 8.73
CA GLN A 556 -2.29 -9.05 8.90
C GLN A 556 -3.05 -8.25 7.82
N GLY A 557 -3.35 -8.88 6.68
CA GLY A 557 -4.00 -8.25 5.54
C GLY A 557 -5.52 -8.21 5.66
N VAL A 558 -6.12 -7.07 5.34
CA VAL A 558 -7.57 -6.91 5.17
C VAL A 558 -7.88 -6.48 3.74
N THR A 559 -8.37 -7.43 2.94
CA THR A 559 -8.70 -7.21 1.53
C THR A 559 -10.11 -6.66 1.38
N THR A 560 -10.24 -5.48 0.77
CA THR A 560 -11.53 -4.83 0.51
C THR A 560 -11.54 -4.18 -0.88
N SER A 561 -12.73 -3.77 -1.34
CA SER A 561 -12.89 -3.16 -2.66
C SER A 561 -13.04 -1.65 -2.55
N ILE A 562 -12.39 -0.92 -3.46
CA ILE A 562 -12.66 0.50 -3.68
C ILE A 562 -13.98 0.74 -4.43
N CYS A 563 -14.52 -0.28 -5.09
CA CYS A 563 -15.80 -0.20 -5.78
C CYS A 563 -16.93 -0.49 -4.80
N ALA A 564 -17.60 0.57 -4.33
CA ALA A 564 -18.70 0.42 -3.38
C ALA A 564 -19.88 -0.32 -4.04
N LYS A 565 -20.56 -1.17 -3.26
CA LYS A 565 -21.78 -1.84 -3.73
C LYS A 565 -22.88 -0.83 -4.07
N GLN A 566 -22.98 0.25 -3.30
CA GLN A 566 -23.91 1.36 -3.55
C GLN A 566 -23.52 2.61 -2.74
N ASN A 567 -23.84 3.79 -3.25
CA ASN A 567 -23.55 5.09 -2.61
C ASN A 567 -24.80 5.99 -2.44
N VAL A 568 -26.00 5.42 -2.48
CA VAL A 568 -27.28 6.15 -2.50
C VAL A 568 -28.03 6.07 -1.17
N ASP A 569 -28.12 4.88 -0.57
CA ASP A 569 -28.89 4.65 0.65
C ASP A 569 -27.95 4.55 1.87
N PRO A 570 -27.74 5.65 2.63
CA PRO A 570 -26.90 5.63 3.83
C PRO A 570 -27.58 4.95 5.02
N SER A 571 -28.76 4.34 4.89
CA SER A 571 -29.39 3.59 6.00
C SER A 571 -28.96 2.13 6.06
N VAL A 572 -28.37 1.58 5.00
CA VAL A 572 -28.02 0.15 4.90
C VAL A 572 -26.53 -0.14 5.16
N GLN A 573 -26.21 -1.40 5.43
CA GLN A 573 -24.83 -1.85 5.72
C GLN A 573 -23.92 -1.72 4.48
N SER A 574 -24.45 -1.93 3.27
CA SER A 574 -23.66 -1.92 2.04
C SER A 574 -23.34 -0.51 1.51
N TYR A 575 -23.65 0.55 2.27
CA TYR A 575 -23.36 1.94 1.87
C TYR A 575 -21.87 2.25 1.91
N GLY A 576 -21.36 2.77 0.80
CA GLY A 576 -19.96 3.17 0.65
C GLY A 576 -19.02 2.07 1.14
N TYR A 577 -18.12 2.45 2.04
CA TYR A 577 -17.12 1.54 2.59
C TYR A 577 -17.42 1.02 4.00
N ARG A 578 -18.69 1.02 4.43
CA ARG A 578 -19.06 0.48 5.76
C ARG A 578 -18.66 -0.97 5.98
N ALA A 579 -18.76 -1.80 4.93
CA ALA A 579 -18.30 -3.19 4.98
C ALA A 579 -16.77 -3.32 5.13
N ALA A 580 -16.02 -2.37 4.56
CA ALA A 580 -14.57 -2.30 4.74
C ALA A 580 -14.23 -1.90 6.18
N VAL A 581 -14.91 -0.88 6.72
CA VAL A 581 -14.77 -0.47 8.12
C VAL A 581 -15.07 -1.65 9.07
N GLU A 582 -16.12 -2.41 8.80
CA GLU A 582 -16.43 -3.62 9.59
C GLU A 582 -15.29 -4.63 9.60
N SER A 583 -14.70 -4.90 8.42
CA SER A 583 -13.61 -5.86 8.27
C SER A 583 -12.34 -5.39 8.98
N ILE A 584 -12.04 -4.08 8.89
CA ILE A 584 -10.89 -3.45 9.54
C ILE A 584 -11.05 -3.49 11.07
N VAL A 585 -12.21 -3.08 11.59
CA VAL A 585 -12.48 -3.07 13.03
C VAL A 585 -12.45 -4.49 13.60
N ALA A 586 -13.02 -5.47 12.88
CA ALA A 586 -12.97 -6.87 13.29
C ALA A 586 -11.52 -7.39 13.38
N ARG A 587 -10.65 -7.02 12.45
CA ARG A 587 -9.22 -7.40 12.51
C ARG A 587 -8.47 -6.68 13.63
N ALA A 588 -8.70 -5.38 13.81
CA ALA A 588 -8.10 -4.59 14.88
C ALA A 588 -8.49 -5.12 16.27
N ALA A 589 -9.73 -5.59 16.43
CA ALA A 589 -10.22 -6.18 17.67
C ALA A 589 -9.41 -7.42 18.10
N LEU A 590 -8.85 -8.20 17.17
CA LEU A 590 -8.02 -9.35 17.50
C LEU A 590 -6.67 -8.96 18.14
N SER A 591 -6.15 -7.77 17.84
CA SER A 591 -4.89 -7.27 18.41
C SER A 591 -5.12 -6.48 19.71
N LEU A 592 -6.29 -5.88 19.90
CA LEU A 592 -6.61 -5.05 21.08
C LEU A 592 -7.22 -5.81 22.27
N ARG A 593 -7.49 -7.12 22.13
CA ARG A 593 -8.18 -7.94 23.14
C ARG A 593 -7.23 -8.79 23.99
#